data_AF-A0A8C9MIK1-F1
#
_entry.id   AF-A0A8C9MIK1-F1
#
_cell.length_a   1.000
_cell.length_b   1.000
_cell.length_c   1.000
_cell.angle_alpha   90.00
_cell.angle_beta   90.00
_cell.angle_gamma   90.00
#
_symmetry.space_group_name_H-M   'P 1'
#
loop_
_entity.id
_entity.type
_entity.pdbx_description
1 polymer ?
#
loop_
_entity_poly.entity_id
_entity_poly.type
_entity_poly.pdbx_seq_one_letter_code
_entity_poly.pdbx_strand_id
1 'polypeptide(L)'
;ALENSGKIPSETLTLTAKISPPNHQIQEFFFPPTFPDLRQNPQPPLSLSFPEIQHGRNCPIDCASVYSNGLRRSGIYSILPSVRGIPIEVLCEMDTEGGGWTVIQRRQDGSVDFNRTWNEYKEGFGDLNGEFWLGNDNIHRMTSQGDYSLRIDLEDWNNKHKHAFYQVFR
;
A
#
# COMPACT_ATOMS: atom_id res chain seq x y z
N ALA A 1 19.32 -7.43 29.92
CA ALA A 1 19.63 -8.08 28.63
C ALA A 1 18.70 -7.49 27.58
N LEU A 2 19.13 -6.41 26.94
CA LEU A 2 18.42 -5.75 25.83
C LEU A 2 19.39 -5.75 24.65
N GLU A 3 19.60 -6.92 24.07
CA GLU A 3 20.24 -7.09 22.78
C GLU A 3 19.28 -7.96 21.96
N ASN A 4 18.82 -7.45 20.81
CA ASN A 4 18.09 -8.12 19.71
C ASN A 4 16.78 -7.46 19.23
N SER A 5 16.60 -6.14 19.38
CA SER A 5 15.49 -5.43 18.74
C SER A 5 15.88 -4.90 17.33
N GLY A 6 16.22 -5.79 16.39
CA GLY A 6 16.50 -5.35 15.02
C GLY A 6 17.05 -6.38 14.03
N LYS A 7 17.39 -7.60 14.48
CA LYS A 7 17.85 -8.64 13.57
C LYS A 7 16.64 -9.35 12.97
N ILE A 8 16.50 -9.30 11.64
CA ILE A 8 15.67 -10.27 10.93
C ILE A 8 16.12 -11.67 11.40
N PRO A 9 15.21 -12.59 11.75
CA PRO A 9 15.57 -13.96 12.02
C PRO A 9 16.44 -14.46 10.87
N SER A 10 17.53 -15.18 11.15
CA SER A 10 18.45 -15.70 10.11
C SER A 10 17.77 -16.61 9.07
N GLU A 11 16.49 -16.89 9.23
CA GLU A 11 15.64 -17.74 8.41
C GLU A 11 14.64 -16.97 7.54
N THR A 12 14.55 -15.64 7.63
CA THR A 12 13.64 -14.82 6.81
C THR A 12 14.43 -14.09 5.71
N LEU A 13 14.09 -14.37 4.46
CA LEU A 13 14.63 -13.75 3.26
C LEU A 13 13.98 -12.38 3.03
N THR A 14 12.66 -12.32 3.06
CA THR A 14 11.90 -11.07 2.86
C THR A 14 10.89 -10.84 3.98
N LEU A 15 10.77 -9.60 4.41
CA LEU A 15 9.73 -9.14 5.33
C LEU A 15 9.13 -7.87 4.75
N THR A 16 7.82 -7.88 4.52
CA THR A 16 7.09 -6.71 4.02
C THR A 16 5.92 -6.44 4.94
N ALA A 17 5.85 -5.23 5.49
CA ALA A 17 4.71 -4.75 6.24
C ALA A 17 3.95 -3.74 5.40
N LYS A 18 2.63 -3.92 5.29
CA LYS A 18 1.76 -3.08 4.47
C LYS A 18 0.42 -2.84 5.15
N ILE A 19 -0.11 -1.65 4.94
CA ILE A 19 -1.39 -1.22 5.49
C ILE A 19 -2.38 -0.95 4.37
N SER A 20 -3.66 -1.17 4.65
CA SER A 20 -4.73 -0.76 3.76
C SER A 20 -5.94 -0.38 4.60
N PRO A 21 -6.72 0.66 4.24
CA PRO A 21 -8.01 0.88 4.87
C PRO A 21 -8.90 -0.36 4.68
N PRO A 22 -9.89 -0.61 5.55
CA PRO A 22 -10.84 -1.69 5.36
C PRO A 22 -11.51 -1.46 4.01
N ASN A 23 -11.26 -2.39 3.09
CA ASN A 23 -11.87 -2.37 1.79
C ASN A 23 -13.38 -2.18 1.95
N HIS A 24 -13.93 -1.07 1.44
CA HIS A 24 -15.37 -0.88 1.28
C HIS A 24 -15.99 -1.93 0.32
N GLN A 25 -15.17 -2.85 -0.23
CA GLN A 25 -15.57 -3.99 -1.06
C GLN A 25 -15.79 -5.31 -0.29
N ILE A 26 -15.70 -5.35 1.05
CA ILE A 26 -16.13 -6.52 1.84
C ILE A 26 -17.50 -6.29 2.50
N GLN A 27 -18.34 -5.42 1.94
CA GLN A 27 -19.79 -5.49 2.16
C GLN A 27 -20.44 -6.29 1.02
N GLU A 28 -20.70 -7.57 1.31
CA GLU A 28 -21.80 -8.37 0.75
C GLU A 28 -21.84 -8.57 -0.77
N PHE A 29 -21.09 -9.57 -1.25
CA PHE A 29 -21.53 -10.39 -2.38
C PHE A 29 -22.75 -11.25 -1.98
N PHE A 30 -23.91 -10.63 -1.77
CA PHE A 30 -25.20 -11.33 -1.62
C PHE A 30 -26.29 -10.58 -2.38
N PHE A 31 -26.20 -10.56 -3.71
CA PHE A 31 -27.39 -10.38 -4.54
C PHE A 31 -27.34 -11.34 -5.75
N PRO A 32 -28.36 -12.18 -5.96
CA PRO A 32 -28.43 -13.06 -7.12
C PRO A 32 -28.64 -12.21 -8.39
N PRO A 33 -27.97 -12.54 -9.52
CA PRO A 33 -28.16 -11.78 -10.74
C PRO A 33 -29.49 -12.19 -11.38
N THR A 34 -30.45 -11.27 -11.37
CA THR A 34 -31.52 -11.27 -12.38
C THR A 34 -31.24 -10.11 -13.32
N PHE A 35 -30.69 -10.42 -14.49
CA PHE A 35 -30.55 -9.48 -15.59
C PHE A 35 -31.80 -9.52 -16.47
N PRO A 36 -32.38 -8.37 -16.83
CA PRO A 36 -32.95 -8.18 -18.14
C PRO A 36 -31.96 -7.47 -19.06
N ASP A 37 -31.82 -8.05 -20.24
CA ASP A 37 -31.08 -7.59 -21.40
C ASP A 37 -31.66 -6.26 -21.93
N LEU A 38 -30.80 -5.28 -22.21
CA LEU A 38 -31.08 -4.23 -23.20
C LEU A 38 -29.84 -4.00 -24.05
N ARG A 39 -29.83 -4.71 -25.18
CA ARG A 39 -28.97 -4.48 -26.33
C ARG A 39 -29.16 -3.11 -26.99
N GLN A 40 -28.05 -2.68 -27.60
CA GLN A 40 -27.87 -1.84 -28.79
C GLN A 40 -27.87 -0.31 -28.65
N ASN A 41 -26.67 0.28 -28.82
CA ASN A 41 -26.34 0.99 -30.06
C ASN A 41 -24.81 1.10 -30.25
N PRO A 42 -24.22 0.92 -31.45
CA PRO A 42 -22.79 1.03 -31.68
C PRO A 42 -22.39 2.43 -32.17
N GLN A 43 -21.29 2.98 -31.66
CA GLN A 43 -20.63 4.17 -32.21
C GLN A 43 -19.17 3.82 -32.56
N PRO A 44 -18.67 4.15 -33.78
CA PRO A 44 -17.31 3.86 -34.25
C PRO A 44 -16.25 4.81 -33.63
N PRO A 45 -14.94 4.54 -33.79
CA PRO A 45 -13.92 5.03 -32.87
C PRO A 45 -13.55 6.48 -33.20
N LEU A 46 -13.66 7.37 -32.21
CA LEU A 46 -13.10 8.70 -32.28
C LEU A 46 -11.74 8.69 -31.55
N SER A 47 -10.69 8.74 -32.37
CA SER A 47 -9.36 9.35 -32.12
C SER A 47 -8.72 9.20 -30.74
N LEU A 48 -7.50 8.65 -30.72
CA LEU A 48 -6.54 8.73 -29.63
C LEU A 48 -6.14 10.20 -29.37
N SER A 49 -6.95 10.91 -28.60
CA SER A 49 -6.48 12.01 -27.77
C SER A 49 -6.13 11.39 -26.41
N PHE A 50 -4.84 11.37 -26.07
CA PHE A 50 -4.42 11.15 -24.69
C PHE A 50 -5.20 12.15 -23.83
N PRO A 51 -6.06 11.72 -22.88
CA PRO A 51 -6.66 12.68 -21.98
C PRO A 51 -5.50 13.27 -21.18
N GLU A 52 -5.30 14.58 -21.35
CA GLU A 52 -4.55 15.40 -20.40
C GLU A 52 -4.87 14.90 -19.00
N ILE A 53 -3.82 14.56 -18.25
CA ILE A 53 -3.93 14.19 -16.85
C ILE A 53 -4.71 15.31 -16.18
N GLN A 54 -5.96 15.02 -15.81
CA GLN A 54 -6.82 15.89 -15.02
C GLN A 54 -6.21 16.03 -13.62
N HIS A 55 -5.13 16.82 -13.53
CA HIS A 55 -4.64 17.34 -12.27
C HIS A 55 -5.59 18.45 -11.83
N GLY A 56 -6.57 18.07 -11.01
CA GLY A 56 -7.42 19.05 -10.36
C GLY A 56 -8.56 18.46 -9.54
N ARG A 57 -8.25 18.00 -8.32
CA ARG A 57 -9.05 18.16 -7.06
C ARG A 57 -9.28 16.93 -6.18
N ASN A 58 -8.62 15.80 -6.41
CA ASN A 58 -8.50 14.79 -5.34
C ASN A 58 -7.15 14.08 -5.47
N CYS A 59 -6.14 14.56 -4.74
CA CYS A 59 -4.94 13.77 -4.52
C CYS A 59 -5.35 12.50 -3.74
N PRO A 60 -4.90 11.30 -4.16
CA PRO A 60 -5.24 10.08 -3.45
C PRO A 60 -4.68 10.15 -2.02
N ILE A 61 -5.49 9.79 -1.02
CA ILE A 61 -5.08 9.85 0.39
C ILE A 61 -4.20 8.65 0.78
N ASP A 62 -4.33 7.55 0.03
CA ASP A 62 -3.66 6.27 0.24
C ASP A 62 -3.61 5.46 -1.08
N CYS A 63 -2.92 4.32 -1.06
CA CYS A 63 -2.85 3.41 -2.20
C CYS A 63 -4.19 2.78 -2.57
N ALA A 64 -5.15 2.67 -1.64
CA ALA A 64 -6.49 2.18 -1.94
C ALA A 64 -7.27 3.16 -2.82
N SER A 65 -7.07 4.45 -2.61
CA SER A 65 -7.59 5.54 -3.45
C SER A 65 -6.93 5.54 -4.82
N VAL A 66 -5.61 5.33 -4.88
CA VAL A 66 -4.87 5.12 -6.15
C VAL A 66 -5.48 3.95 -6.93
N TYR A 67 -5.70 2.82 -6.27
CA TYR A 67 -6.30 1.63 -6.87
C TYR A 67 -7.72 1.88 -7.38
N SER A 68 -8.54 2.56 -6.57
CA SER A 68 -9.93 2.92 -6.90
C SER A 68 -10.01 3.90 -8.08
N ASN A 69 -9.00 4.76 -8.27
CA ASN A 69 -8.88 5.64 -9.43
C ASN A 69 -8.48 4.90 -10.72
N GLY A 70 -8.36 3.58 -10.68
CA GLY A 70 -8.07 2.73 -11.85
C GLY A 70 -6.58 2.45 -12.08
N LEU A 71 -5.69 2.96 -11.22
CA LEU A 71 -4.26 2.69 -11.30
C LEU A 71 -3.94 1.37 -10.59
N ARG A 72 -3.90 0.29 -11.39
CA ARG A 72 -3.75 -1.09 -10.90
C ARG A 72 -2.34 -1.68 -11.03
N ARG A 73 -1.33 -0.87 -11.32
CA ARG A 73 0.06 -1.33 -11.42
C ARG A 73 0.78 -1.04 -10.11
N SER A 74 1.46 -2.03 -9.56
CA SER A 74 2.34 -1.82 -8.41
C SER A 74 3.48 -0.87 -8.77
N GLY A 75 3.84 0.03 -7.86
CA GLY A 75 4.83 1.06 -8.11
C GLY A 75 4.82 2.16 -7.07
N ILE A 76 5.72 3.14 -7.24
CA ILE A 76 5.80 4.32 -6.37
C ILE A 76 4.77 5.35 -6.83
N TYR A 77 3.95 5.81 -5.89
CA TYR A 77 2.94 6.84 -6.12
C TYR A 77 3.07 7.94 -5.08
N SER A 78 2.67 9.15 -5.48
CA SER A 78 2.53 10.27 -4.54
C SER A 78 1.11 10.29 -3.98
N ILE A 79 0.99 10.23 -2.65
CA ILE A 79 -0.27 10.30 -1.92
C ILE A 79 -0.28 11.52 -0.99
N LEU A 80 -1.47 11.98 -0.61
CA LEU A 80 -1.66 13.08 0.31
C LEU A 80 -2.52 12.64 1.50
N PRO A 81 -1.92 12.07 2.56
CA PRO A 81 -2.66 11.55 3.71
C PRO A 81 -3.46 12.62 4.47
N SER A 82 -3.14 13.91 4.30
CA SER A 82 -3.87 14.98 4.97
C SER A 82 -4.16 16.10 3.98
N VAL A 83 -5.41 16.58 3.97
CA VAL A 83 -5.88 17.66 3.07
C VAL A 83 -5.03 18.95 3.19
N ARG A 84 -4.39 19.16 4.34
CA ARG A 84 -3.46 20.29 4.60
C ARG A 84 -2.00 19.85 4.77
N GLY A 85 -1.71 18.58 4.49
CA GLY A 85 -0.40 17.99 4.61
C GLY A 85 0.47 18.22 3.39
N ILE A 86 1.67 17.64 3.46
CA ILE A 86 2.62 17.58 2.34
C ILE A 86 2.43 16.22 1.66
N PRO A 87 2.41 16.15 0.31
CA PRO A 87 2.42 14.87 -0.39
C PRO A 87 3.64 14.04 -0.02
N ILE A 88 3.46 12.73 0.12
CA ILE A 88 4.54 11.78 0.37
C ILE A 88 4.56 10.72 -0.71
N GLU A 89 5.75 10.19 -1.00
CA GLU A 89 5.90 9.05 -1.91
C GLU A 89 5.78 7.75 -1.12
N VAL A 90 5.02 6.81 -1.67
CA VAL A 90 4.80 5.49 -1.08
C VAL A 90 4.88 4.41 -2.16
N LEU A 91 5.30 3.22 -1.76
CA LEU A 91 5.19 2.04 -2.61
C LEU A 91 3.78 1.46 -2.46
N CYS A 92 3.01 1.47 -3.56
CA CYS A 92 1.71 0.82 -3.62
C CYS A 92 1.81 -0.56 -4.27
N GLU A 93 1.31 -1.56 -3.57
CA GLU A 93 1.17 -2.92 -4.08
C GLU A 93 -0.28 -3.18 -4.49
N MET A 94 -0.49 -3.34 -5.79
CA MET A 94 -1.81 -3.42 -6.42
C MET A 94 -2.18 -4.85 -6.83
N ASP A 95 -1.22 -5.76 -6.83
CA ASP A 95 -1.38 -7.13 -7.35
C ASP A 95 -1.85 -8.12 -6.26
N THR A 96 -1.62 -7.82 -4.99
CA THR A 96 -1.89 -8.75 -3.87
C THR A 96 -3.28 -8.56 -3.29
N GLU A 97 -4.05 -9.66 -3.19
CA GLU A 97 -5.30 -9.77 -2.41
C GLU A 97 -6.22 -8.53 -2.44
N GLY A 98 -6.66 -8.16 -3.64
CA GLY A 98 -7.58 -7.03 -3.84
C GLY A 98 -6.89 -5.68 -4.10
N GLY A 99 -5.57 -5.61 -3.98
CA GLY A 99 -4.77 -4.42 -4.28
C GLY A 99 -5.00 -3.27 -3.30
N GLY A 100 -4.36 -2.13 -3.57
CA GLY A 100 -4.50 -0.93 -2.74
C GLY A 100 -3.74 -0.99 -1.41
N TRP A 101 -2.66 -1.77 -1.35
CA TRP A 101 -1.82 -1.85 -0.17
C TRP A 101 -0.73 -0.77 -0.20
N THR A 102 -0.62 -0.01 0.88
CA THR A 102 0.50 0.90 1.10
C THR A 102 1.59 0.17 1.87
N VAL A 103 2.76 -0.04 1.26
CA VAL A 103 3.89 -0.68 1.93
C VAL A 103 4.56 0.33 2.88
N ILE A 104 4.66 -0.03 4.16
CA ILE A 104 5.25 0.81 5.22
C ILE A 104 6.66 0.39 5.60
N GLN A 105 7.01 -0.87 5.34
CA GLN A 105 8.34 -1.42 5.55
C GLN A 105 8.59 -2.53 4.55
N ARG A 106 9.80 -2.56 3.98
CA ARG A 106 10.26 -3.68 3.16
C ARG A 106 11.70 -4.03 3.50
N ARG A 107 11.96 -5.33 3.61
CA ARG A 107 13.28 -5.95 3.76
C ARG A 107 13.41 -7.17 2.86
N GLN A 108 14.57 -7.35 2.24
CA GLN A 108 14.83 -8.40 1.26
C GLN A 108 16.30 -8.84 1.14
N ASP A 109 17.26 -7.95 1.41
CA ASP A 109 18.68 -8.21 1.10
C ASP A 109 19.66 -7.67 2.15
N GLY A 110 19.17 -6.90 3.13
CA GLY A 110 20.00 -6.26 4.15
C GLY A 110 20.86 -5.11 3.61
N SER A 111 20.50 -4.53 2.47
CA SER A 111 21.17 -3.35 1.89
C SER A 111 21.04 -2.09 2.75
N VAL A 112 20.00 -2.01 3.59
CA VAL A 112 19.77 -0.86 4.48
C VAL A 112 19.90 -1.29 5.94
N ASP A 113 20.68 -0.53 6.71
CA ASP A 113 20.75 -0.73 8.17
C ASP A 113 19.47 -0.21 8.85
N PHE A 114 18.85 -1.06 9.67
CA PHE A 114 17.68 -0.73 10.49
C PHE A 114 18.05 -0.39 11.94
N ASN A 115 19.32 -0.44 12.33
CA ASN A 115 19.78 0.04 13.62
C ASN A 115 19.95 1.57 13.60
N ARG A 116 18.82 2.28 13.56
CA ARG A 116 18.75 3.74 13.37
C ARG A 116 18.30 4.48 14.62
N THR A 117 18.58 5.78 14.64
CA THR A 117 18.12 6.69 15.71
C THR A 117 16.60 6.90 15.66
N TRP A 118 16.03 7.38 16.77
CA TRP A 118 14.61 7.73 16.83
C TRP A 118 14.19 8.73 15.75
N ASN A 119 15.04 9.74 15.47
CA ASN A 119 14.70 10.76 14.48
C ASN A 119 14.62 10.17 13.05
N GLU A 120 15.54 9.27 12.71
CA GLU A 120 15.49 8.55 11.42
C GLU A 120 14.25 7.66 11.33
N TYR A 121 13.87 6.96 12.39
CA TYR A 121 12.62 6.19 12.42
C TYR A 121 11.37 7.08 12.32
N LYS A 122 11.43 8.29 12.87
CA LYS A 122 10.35 9.28 12.80
C LYS A 122 10.13 9.76 11.36
N GLU A 123 11.21 10.13 10.69
CA GLU A 123 11.19 10.69 9.32
C GLU A 123 11.05 9.63 8.23
N GLY A 124 11.62 8.44 8.45
CA GLY A 124 11.76 7.38 7.44
C GLY A 124 13.17 7.32 6.87
N PHE A 125 13.55 6.16 6.32
CA PHE A 125 14.86 5.94 5.71
C PHE A 125 14.83 4.80 4.69
N GLY A 126 15.85 4.72 3.84
CA GLY A 126 15.99 3.70 2.80
C GLY A 126 15.51 4.18 1.42
N ASP A 127 15.22 3.23 0.53
CA ASP A 127 14.76 3.48 -0.83
C ASP A 127 13.45 2.71 -1.08
N LEU A 128 12.42 3.40 -1.57
CA LEU A 128 11.13 2.82 -1.91
C LEU A 128 11.23 1.73 -3.00
N ASN A 129 12.30 1.72 -3.80
CA ASN A 129 12.60 0.67 -4.78
C ASN A 129 13.33 -0.55 -4.19
N GLY A 130 13.78 -0.46 -2.93
CA GLY A 130 14.56 -1.48 -2.24
C GLY A 130 14.06 -1.73 -0.82
N GLU A 131 14.98 -1.65 0.15
CA GLU A 131 14.64 -1.71 1.57
C GLU A 131 14.37 -0.32 2.14
N PHE A 132 13.30 -0.19 2.92
CA PHE A 132 12.95 1.09 3.53
C PHE A 132 12.07 0.94 4.77
N TRP A 133 12.02 2.04 5.52
CA TRP A 133 11.02 2.34 6.54
C TRP A 133 10.35 3.66 6.17
N LEU A 134 9.02 3.66 6.05
CA LEU A 134 8.29 4.85 5.57
C LEU A 134 8.33 6.04 6.53
N GLY A 135 8.60 5.80 7.81
CA GLY A 135 8.65 6.83 8.85
C GLY A 135 7.41 6.81 9.75
N ASN A 136 7.62 6.88 11.06
CA ASN A 136 6.56 6.77 12.06
C ASN A 136 5.54 7.91 11.92
N ASP A 137 5.99 9.13 11.60
CA ASP A 137 5.08 10.26 11.41
C ASP A 137 4.15 10.03 10.20
N ASN A 138 4.67 9.43 9.13
CA ASN A 138 3.89 9.14 7.93
C ASN A 138 2.89 8.00 8.18
N ILE A 139 3.35 6.93 8.84
CA ILE A 139 2.51 5.78 9.21
C ILE A 139 1.37 6.27 10.13
N HIS A 140 1.70 7.00 11.19
CA HIS A 140 0.72 7.52 12.13
C HIS A 140 -0.29 8.46 11.47
N ARG A 141 0.14 9.33 10.53
CA ARG A 141 -0.77 10.20 9.78
C ARG A 141 -1.76 9.41 8.92
N MET A 142 -1.37 8.27 8.36
CA MET A 142 -2.27 7.42 7.60
C MET A 142 -3.24 6.68 8.54
N THR A 143 -2.71 5.98 9.53
CA THR A 143 -3.49 5.11 10.43
C THR A 143 -4.39 5.86 11.39
N SER A 144 -4.15 7.16 11.62
CA SER A 144 -5.02 8.01 12.46
C SER A 144 -6.28 8.50 11.75
N GLN A 145 -6.39 8.35 10.42
CA GLN A 145 -7.55 8.82 9.65
C GLN A 145 -8.78 7.92 9.79
N GLY A 146 -8.59 6.66 10.17
CA GLY A 146 -9.65 5.67 10.27
C GLY A 146 -9.11 4.34 10.76
N ASP A 147 -9.91 3.29 10.63
CA ASP A 147 -9.39 1.95 10.83
C ASP A 147 -8.52 1.58 9.64
N TYR A 148 -7.33 1.05 9.89
CA TYR A 148 -6.46 0.46 8.88
C TYR A 148 -6.18 -0.98 9.29
N SER A 149 -6.09 -1.87 8.32
CA SER A 149 -5.60 -3.23 8.54
C SER A 149 -4.11 -3.29 8.24
N LEU A 150 -3.35 -4.01 9.07
CA LEU A 150 -1.94 -4.28 8.88
C LEU A 150 -1.74 -5.72 8.45
N ARG A 151 -0.96 -5.91 7.39
CA ARG A 151 -0.50 -7.22 6.94
C ARG A 151 1.02 -7.25 6.96
N ILE A 152 1.57 -8.33 7.49
CA ILE A 152 3.00 -8.61 7.49
C ILE A 152 3.21 -9.91 6.72
N ASP A 153 3.90 -9.83 5.60
CA ASP A 153 4.31 -10.99 4.80
C ASP A 153 5.77 -11.32 5.11
N LEU A 154 6.05 -12.61 5.28
CA LEU A 154 7.36 -13.18 5.56
C LEU A 154 7.64 -14.27 4.54
N GLU A 155 8.86 -14.29 4.00
CA GLU A 155 9.35 -15.35 3.13
C GLU A 155 10.63 -15.94 3.72
N ASP A 156 10.75 -17.27 3.73
CA ASP A 156 11.99 -17.95 4.12
C ASP A 156 12.85 -18.34 2.90
N TRP A 157 14.07 -18.82 3.17
CA TRP A 157 15.01 -19.28 2.13
C TRP A 157 14.51 -20.46 1.29
N ASN A 158 13.44 -21.14 1.72
CA ASN A 158 12.80 -22.24 1.00
C ASN A 158 11.55 -21.77 0.24
N ASN A 159 11.39 -20.46 0.03
CA ASN A 159 10.23 -19.82 -0.59
C ASN A 159 8.91 -20.14 0.12
N LYS A 160 8.94 -20.41 1.44
CA LYS A 160 7.70 -20.54 2.23
C LYS A 160 7.24 -19.16 2.65
N HIS A 161 6.05 -18.81 2.17
CA HIS A 161 5.38 -17.58 2.55
C HIS A 161 4.52 -17.82 3.79
N LYS A 162 4.67 -16.96 4.80
CA LYS A 162 3.78 -16.83 5.94
C LYS A 162 3.28 -15.40 6.01
N HIS A 163 2.07 -15.21 6.50
CA HIS A 163 1.56 -13.87 6.75
C HIS A 163 0.90 -13.78 8.12
N ALA A 164 0.92 -12.57 8.67
CA ALA A 164 0.12 -12.17 9.82
C ALA A 164 -0.79 -11.02 9.40
N PHE A 165 -2.07 -11.11 9.74
CA PHE A 165 -3.07 -10.10 9.43
C PHE A 165 -3.70 -9.57 10.70
N TYR A 166 -3.72 -8.25 10.84
CA TYR A 166 -4.33 -7.51 11.93
C TYR A 166 -5.41 -6.61 11.37
N GLN A 167 -6.65 -6.84 11.78
CA GLN A 167 -7.81 -6.15 11.23
C GLN A 167 -7.81 -4.64 11.56
N VAL A 168 -7.32 -4.27 12.75
CA VAL A 168 -7.25 -2.88 13.22
C VAL A 168 -5.83 -2.55 13.66
N PHE A 169 -5.27 -1.49 13.08
CA PHE A 169 -3.94 -0.95 13.33
C PHE A 169 -4.03 0.58 13.32
N ARG A 170 -3.50 1.23 14.36
CA ARG A 170 -3.57 2.68 14.60
C ARG A 170 -2.25 3.21 15.11
#